data_AF-A0A3E0PIQ9-F1
#
_entry.id   AF-A0A3E0PIQ9-F1
#
_cell.length_a   1.000
_cell.length_b   1.000
_cell.length_c   1.000
_cell.angle_alpha   90.00
_cell.angle_beta   90.00
_cell.angle_gamma   90.00
#
_symmetry.space_group_name_H-M   'P 1'
#
loop_
_entity.id
_entity.type
_entity.pdbx_description
1 polymer ?
#
loop_
_entity_poly.entity_id
_entity_poly.type
_entity_poly.pdbx_seq_one_letter_code
_entity_poly.pdbx_strand_id
1 'polypeptide(L)'
;MLLRLLLALAILAPTAVSTAQGMTIFLDADTVATGGTLDVAPLSTPFGDISFVGEVRPTADADLVAAGSTGNVFDVDNTETATMLFSFDVESITFIYGGNDGVMDIEARDINDQVVDFFFQASTGDLQPAGPVTLSGGGIRKLFWHDPGFNFAPIDNLTIEVPEPAAIVLAALGLVALGWVRRRRAR
;
A
#
# COMPACT_ATOMS: atom_id res chain seq x y z
N MET A 1 42.15 47.03 -7.85
CA MET A 1 42.58 45.61 -7.77
C MET A 1 41.75 44.88 -6.72
N LEU A 2 40.45 44.73 -6.98
CA LEU A 2 39.47 44.22 -5.99
C LEU A 2 38.61 43.14 -6.66
N LEU A 3 39.26 42.08 -7.14
CA LEU A 3 38.59 40.96 -7.78
C LEU A 3 39.54 39.77 -7.77
N ARG A 4 39.47 38.93 -6.72
CA ARG A 4 40.04 37.57 -6.63
C ARG A 4 40.03 37.12 -5.15
N LEU A 5 38.90 36.65 -4.64
CA LEU A 5 38.85 35.59 -3.61
C LEU A 5 37.41 35.17 -3.23
N LEU A 6 36.66 34.60 -4.17
CA LEU A 6 35.43 33.87 -3.85
C LEU A 6 35.42 32.59 -4.68
N LEU A 7 36.42 31.73 -4.44
CA LEU A 7 36.45 30.38 -4.95
C LEU A 7 36.76 29.43 -3.79
N ALA A 8 36.01 28.33 -3.77
CA ALA A 8 36.21 27.12 -2.96
C ALA A 8 35.81 27.19 -1.48
N LEU A 9 34.52 26.95 -1.22
CA LEU A 9 34.15 25.88 -0.28
C LEU A 9 32.73 25.36 -0.58
N ALA A 10 32.56 24.76 -1.76
CA ALA A 10 31.50 23.77 -1.95
C ALA A 10 31.94 22.54 -1.15
N ILE A 11 31.61 22.50 0.14
CA ILE A 11 31.68 21.27 0.91
C ILE A 11 30.69 20.33 0.22
N LEU A 12 31.19 19.38 -0.56
CA LEU A 12 30.49 18.12 -0.82
C LEU A 12 30.23 17.53 0.57
N ALA A 13 29.08 17.86 1.15
CA ALA A 13 28.50 16.96 2.12
C ALA A 13 28.22 15.68 1.32
N PRO A 14 28.72 14.50 1.72
CA PRO A 14 28.14 13.29 1.19
C PRO A 14 26.66 13.39 1.54
N THR A 15 25.82 13.63 0.53
CA THR A 15 24.40 13.33 0.64
C THR A 15 24.40 11.83 0.83
N ALA A 16 24.40 11.39 2.09
CA ALA A 16 23.76 10.15 2.45
C ALA A 16 22.31 10.36 2.01
N VAL A 17 22.06 10.10 0.72
CA VAL A 17 20.75 9.72 0.24
C VAL A 17 20.56 8.42 0.98
N SER A 18 19.96 8.51 2.17
CA SER A 18 19.30 7.37 2.76
C SER A 18 18.43 6.86 1.64
N THR A 19 18.74 5.68 1.10
CA THR A 19 17.76 4.93 0.33
C THR A 19 16.70 4.56 1.34
N ALA A 20 15.83 5.53 1.54
CA ALA A 20 14.49 5.39 2.03
C ALA A 20 13.94 4.06 1.57
N GLN A 21 13.95 3.06 2.44
CA GLN A 21 13.17 1.86 2.16
C GLN A 21 11.74 2.25 2.51
N GLY A 22 10.87 2.26 1.49
CA GLY A 22 9.43 2.17 1.71
C GLY A 22 9.18 1.09 2.76
N MET A 23 8.29 1.39 3.70
CA MET A 23 7.97 0.43 4.75
C MET A 23 6.89 -0.49 4.22
N THR A 24 7.15 -1.79 4.26
CA THR A 24 6.21 -2.81 3.78
C THR A 24 5.37 -3.35 4.92
N ILE A 25 4.05 -3.44 4.73
CA ILE A 25 3.13 -4.21 5.56
C ILE A 25 2.70 -5.43 4.75
N PHE A 26 2.80 -6.61 5.35
CA PHE A 26 2.24 -7.83 4.78
C PHE A 26 0.91 -8.13 5.44
N LEU A 27 -0.12 -8.32 4.63
CA LEU A 27 -1.45 -8.70 5.03
C LEU A 27 -1.80 -10.05 4.41
N ASP A 28 -2.13 -11.03 5.25
CA ASP A 28 -2.65 -12.33 4.85
C ASP A 28 -3.87 -12.66 5.72
N ALA A 29 -4.84 -13.36 5.14
CA ALA A 29 -6.05 -13.75 5.86
C ALA A 29 -5.86 -15.00 6.74
N ASP A 30 -4.68 -15.62 6.71
CA ASP A 30 -4.38 -16.87 7.42
C ASP A 30 -4.06 -16.68 8.89
N THR A 31 -3.48 -15.54 9.28
CA THR A 31 -3.12 -15.30 10.68
C THR A 31 -3.72 -14.04 11.27
N VAL A 32 -4.09 -14.09 12.54
CA VAL A 32 -4.68 -12.94 13.27
C VAL A 32 -3.76 -11.71 13.23
N ALA A 33 -2.44 -11.92 13.26
CA ALA A 33 -1.46 -10.83 13.29
C ALA A 33 -1.33 -10.09 11.95
N THR A 34 -1.80 -10.69 10.86
CA THR A 34 -1.63 -10.23 9.49
C THR A 34 -2.94 -10.04 8.75
N GLY A 35 -4.09 -10.36 9.36
CA GLY A 35 -5.38 -9.99 8.78
C GLY A 35 -6.51 -11.00 8.90
N GLY A 36 -6.26 -12.19 9.44
CA GLY A 36 -7.27 -13.26 9.56
C GLY A 36 -8.48 -12.96 10.45
N THR A 37 -8.59 -11.76 11.01
CA THR A 37 -9.78 -11.26 11.73
C THR A 37 -10.19 -9.84 11.29
N LEU A 38 -9.74 -9.39 10.11
CA LEU A 38 -9.97 -8.02 9.65
C LEU A 38 -11.46 -7.71 9.40
N ASP A 39 -12.25 -8.73 9.12
CA ASP A 39 -13.72 -8.69 8.98
C ASP A 39 -14.46 -8.44 10.31
N VAL A 40 -13.80 -8.62 11.46
CA VAL A 40 -14.37 -8.37 12.79
C VAL A 40 -13.68 -7.27 13.59
N ALA A 41 -12.39 -7.03 13.35
CA ALA A 41 -11.60 -6.03 14.07
C ALA A 41 -10.49 -5.42 13.20
N PRO A 42 -10.23 -4.11 13.29
CA PRO A 42 -9.10 -3.50 12.59
C PRO A 42 -7.74 -4.06 13.03
N LEU A 43 -6.78 -4.08 12.12
CA LEU A 43 -5.37 -4.35 12.41
C LEU A 43 -4.64 -3.03 12.69
N SER A 44 -4.15 -2.87 13.91
CA SER A 44 -3.30 -1.72 14.26
C SER A 44 -1.84 -1.95 13.86
N THR A 45 -1.30 -1.00 13.12
CA THR A 45 0.10 -0.98 12.66
C THR A 45 0.82 0.26 13.22
N PRO A 46 2.16 0.35 13.12
CA PRO A 46 2.88 1.57 13.47
C PRO A 46 2.48 2.82 12.66
N PHE A 47 1.83 2.65 11.51
CA PHE A 47 1.40 3.75 10.64
C PHE A 47 -0.05 4.17 10.91
N GLY A 48 -0.84 3.29 11.49
CA GLY A 48 -2.26 3.47 11.74
C GLY A 48 -3.03 2.17 11.61
N ASP A 49 -4.35 2.26 11.53
CA ASP A 49 -5.23 1.10 11.47
C ASP A 49 -5.57 0.75 10.02
N ILE A 50 -5.70 -0.56 9.77
CA ILE A 50 -6.28 -1.15 8.56
C ILE A 50 -7.61 -1.78 8.97
N SER A 51 -8.69 -1.45 8.29
CA SER A 51 -9.99 -2.09 8.50
C SER A 51 -10.55 -2.66 7.21
N PHE A 52 -11.42 -3.65 7.33
CA PHE A 52 -11.98 -4.38 6.22
C PHE A 52 -13.49 -4.52 6.41
N VAL A 53 -14.24 -4.23 5.35
CA VAL A 53 -15.68 -4.45 5.26
C VAL A 53 -15.88 -5.41 4.11
N GLY A 54 -16.12 -6.67 4.43
CA GLY A 54 -16.19 -7.82 3.54
C GLY A 54 -16.24 -9.08 4.41
N GLU A 55 -15.79 -10.22 3.89
CA GLU A 55 -15.62 -11.43 4.69
C GLU A 55 -14.22 -12.03 4.60
N VAL A 56 -13.73 -12.62 5.70
CA VAL A 56 -12.56 -13.48 5.68
C VAL A 56 -13.05 -14.92 5.68
N ARG A 57 -12.71 -15.68 4.63
CA ARG A 57 -13.22 -17.05 4.45
C ARG A 57 -12.16 -17.99 3.88
N PRO A 58 -12.27 -19.30 4.11
CA PRO A 58 -11.40 -20.27 3.44
C PRO A 58 -11.69 -20.31 1.93
N THR A 59 -10.64 -20.42 1.13
CA THR A 59 -10.70 -20.74 -0.31
C THR A 59 -10.22 -22.17 -0.57
N ALA A 60 -10.66 -22.74 -1.69
CA ALA A 60 -10.18 -24.02 -2.21
C ALA A 60 -9.89 -23.95 -3.72
N ASP A 61 -9.80 -22.74 -4.27
CA ASP A 61 -9.59 -22.53 -5.70
C ASP A 61 -8.16 -22.93 -6.12
N ALA A 62 -8.06 -23.78 -7.14
CA ALA A 62 -6.79 -24.35 -7.57
C ALA A 62 -5.87 -23.33 -8.26
N ASP A 63 -6.45 -22.40 -9.01
CA ASP A 63 -5.69 -21.38 -9.75
C ASP A 63 -5.13 -20.34 -8.76
N LEU A 64 -5.92 -19.97 -7.75
CA LEU A 64 -5.50 -19.09 -6.66
C LEU A 64 -4.42 -19.73 -5.78
N VAL A 65 -4.56 -21.01 -5.44
CA VAL A 65 -3.53 -21.80 -4.74
C VAL A 65 -2.24 -21.90 -5.56
N ALA A 66 -2.35 -22.10 -6.88
CA ALA A 66 -1.19 -22.12 -7.76
C ALA A 66 -0.51 -20.74 -7.85
N ALA A 67 -1.26 -19.65 -7.70
CA ALA A 67 -0.74 -18.28 -7.61
C ALA A 67 -0.09 -17.97 -6.24
N GLY A 68 -0.25 -18.84 -5.25
CA GLY A 68 0.38 -18.75 -3.93
C GLY A 68 -0.52 -18.25 -2.80
N SER A 69 -1.82 -18.07 -3.04
CA SER A 69 -2.80 -17.79 -1.98
C SER A 69 -3.41 -19.09 -1.47
N THR A 70 -3.18 -19.38 -0.20
CA THR A 70 -3.62 -20.64 0.44
C THR A 70 -4.41 -20.32 1.69
N GLY A 71 -5.32 -21.21 2.11
CA GLY A 71 -6.03 -21.06 3.37
C GLY A 71 -7.17 -20.06 3.27
N ASN A 72 -7.13 -19.00 4.06
CA ASN A 72 -8.16 -17.96 4.08
C ASN A 72 -7.83 -16.84 3.11
N VAL A 73 -8.86 -16.15 2.64
CA VAL A 73 -8.77 -15.02 1.71
C VAL A 73 -9.66 -13.87 2.17
N PHE A 74 -9.37 -12.68 1.65
CA PHE A 74 -10.26 -11.53 1.76
C PHE A 74 -11.25 -11.56 0.59
N ASP A 75 -12.54 -11.53 0.90
CA ASP A 75 -13.58 -11.61 -0.12
C ASP A 75 -14.67 -10.55 0.06
N VAL A 76 -15.42 -10.37 -1.02
CA VAL A 76 -16.72 -9.74 -1.05
C VAL A 76 -17.69 -10.58 -0.21
N ASP A 77 -18.45 -9.92 0.67
CA ASP A 77 -19.52 -10.57 1.41
C ASP A 77 -20.80 -10.68 0.52
N ASN A 78 -21.98 -10.82 1.12
CA ASN A 78 -23.24 -10.88 0.35
C ASN A 78 -23.68 -9.51 -0.24
N THR A 79 -22.79 -8.53 -0.39
CA THR A 79 -23.12 -7.16 -0.84
C THR A 79 -22.50 -6.74 -2.18
N GLU A 80 -21.95 -7.66 -2.98
CA GLU A 80 -21.25 -7.43 -4.28
C GLU A 80 -19.98 -6.56 -4.17
N THR A 81 -19.76 -5.89 -3.05
CA THR A 81 -18.61 -5.02 -2.81
C THR A 81 -17.91 -5.40 -1.53
N ALA A 82 -16.60 -5.16 -1.47
CA ALA A 82 -15.95 -5.03 -0.19
C ALA A 82 -14.83 -3.98 -0.24
N THR A 83 -14.37 -3.57 0.93
CA THR A 83 -13.53 -2.39 1.09
C THR A 83 -12.49 -2.58 2.17
N MET A 84 -11.24 -2.26 1.84
CA MET A 84 -10.13 -2.15 2.78
C MET A 84 -9.79 -0.67 2.96
N LEU A 85 -9.76 -0.20 4.19
CA LEU A 85 -9.53 1.20 4.55
C LEU A 85 -8.19 1.33 5.28
N PHE A 86 -7.45 2.39 4.93
CA PHE A 86 -6.19 2.73 5.57
C PHE A 86 -6.32 4.06 6.30
N SER A 87 -5.98 4.07 7.59
CA SER A 87 -5.92 5.32 8.36
C SER A 87 -4.66 6.15 8.08
N PHE A 88 -3.79 5.67 7.19
CA PHE A 88 -2.55 6.29 6.72
C PHE A 88 -2.47 6.25 5.20
N ASP A 89 -1.49 6.97 4.64
CA ASP A 89 -1.28 7.03 3.20
C ASP A 89 -0.52 5.79 2.73
N VAL A 90 -1.00 5.16 1.67
CA VAL A 90 -0.36 4.04 0.99
C VAL A 90 0.16 4.51 -0.37
N GLU A 91 1.33 4.01 -0.77
CA GLU A 91 1.97 4.29 -2.06
C GLU A 91 1.60 3.25 -3.12
N SER A 92 1.61 1.97 -2.73
CA SER A 92 1.17 0.88 -3.60
C SER A 92 0.66 -0.30 -2.80
N ILE A 93 -0.18 -1.11 -3.44
CA ILE A 93 -0.73 -2.35 -2.90
C ILE A 93 -0.56 -3.41 -3.97
N THR A 94 0.17 -4.47 -3.65
CA THR A 94 0.21 -5.69 -4.47
C THR A 94 -0.66 -6.75 -3.81
N PHE A 95 -1.53 -7.40 -4.55
CA PHE A 95 -2.37 -8.49 -4.06
C PHE A 95 -2.39 -9.64 -5.07
N ILE A 96 -2.57 -10.86 -4.58
CA ILE A 96 -2.90 -11.99 -5.45
C ILE A 96 -4.41 -11.97 -5.67
N TYR A 97 -4.81 -12.05 -6.94
CA TYR A 97 -6.20 -12.14 -7.34
C TYR A 97 -6.43 -13.45 -8.11
N GLY A 98 -7.68 -13.88 -8.15
CA GLY A 98 -8.15 -14.93 -9.05
C GLY A 98 -9.04 -15.94 -8.35
N GLY A 99 -9.50 -16.93 -9.11
CA GLY A 99 -10.33 -18.01 -8.64
C GLY A 99 -11.83 -17.70 -8.62
N ASN A 100 -12.63 -18.78 -8.64
CA ASN A 100 -14.10 -18.79 -8.67
C ASN A 100 -14.73 -18.10 -9.90
N ASP A 101 -16.04 -18.20 -10.10
CA ASP A 101 -16.73 -17.71 -11.31
C ASP A 101 -17.01 -16.19 -11.37
N GLY A 102 -16.13 -15.33 -10.84
CA GLY A 102 -16.44 -13.90 -10.62
C GLY A 102 -15.84 -12.87 -11.55
N VAL A 103 -16.28 -11.63 -11.42
CA VAL A 103 -15.72 -10.45 -12.08
C VAL A 103 -14.96 -9.65 -11.02
N MET A 104 -13.80 -9.11 -11.37
CA MET A 104 -13.09 -8.20 -10.47
C MET A 104 -12.98 -6.82 -11.07
N ASP A 105 -13.54 -5.85 -10.37
CA ASP A 105 -13.29 -4.43 -10.57
C ASP A 105 -12.71 -3.86 -9.28
N ILE A 106 -11.41 -3.60 -9.24
CA ILE A 106 -10.67 -3.18 -8.06
C ILE A 106 -10.09 -1.79 -8.28
N GLU A 107 -10.37 -0.88 -7.37
CA GLU A 107 -9.93 0.50 -7.43
C GLU A 107 -9.13 0.87 -6.17
N ALA A 108 -7.98 1.49 -6.38
CA ALA A 108 -7.26 2.21 -5.34
C ALA A 108 -7.75 3.67 -5.33
N ARG A 109 -8.20 4.16 -4.16
CA ARG A 109 -8.76 5.50 -4.01
C ARG A 109 -8.06 6.31 -2.93
N ASP A 110 -7.99 7.62 -3.12
CA ASP A 110 -7.43 8.58 -2.17
C ASP A 110 -8.41 8.96 -1.04
N ILE A 111 -8.02 9.91 -0.19
CA ILE A 111 -8.86 10.41 0.92
C ILE A 111 -10.15 11.10 0.47
N ASN A 112 -10.17 11.61 -0.77
CA ASN A 112 -11.31 12.29 -1.38
C ASN A 112 -12.15 11.34 -2.24
N ASP A 113 -11.93 10.03 -2.09
CA ASP A 113 -12.58 8.97 -2.86
C ASP A 113 -12.33 9.05 -4.37
N GLN A 114 -11.26 9.71 -4.80
CA GLN A 114 -10.83 9.73 -6.20
C GLN A 114 -10.04 8.46 -6.51
N VAL A 115 -10.39 7.80 -7.62
CA VAL A 115 -9.64 6.66 -8.14
C VAL A 115 -8.27 7.15 -8.61
N VAL A 116 -7.21 6.59 -8.03
CA VAL A 116 -5.82 6.87 -8.40
C VAL A 116 -5.23 5.77 -9.27
N ASP A 117 -5.74 4.55 -9.16
CA ASP A 117 -5.39 3.40 -10.00
C ASP A 117 -6.51 2.35 -9.96
N PHE A 118 -6.57 1.45 -10.93
CA PHE A 118 -7.59 0.40 -10.99
C PHE A 118 -7.12 -0.84 -11.75
N PHE A 119 -7.76 -1.97 -11.46
CA PHE A 119 -7.58 -3.25 -12.12
C PHE A 119 -8.94 -3.84 -12.46
N PHE A 120 -9.05 -4.42 -13.66
CA PHE A 120 -10.26 -5.09 -14.11
C PHE A 120 -9.95 -6.45 -14.71
N GLN A 121 -10.69 -7.47 -14.26
CA GLN A 121 -10.70 -8.81 -14.82
C GLN A 121 -12.16 -9.24 -15.07
N ALA A 122 -12.49 -9.50 -16.34
CA ALA A 122 -13.86 -9.81 -16.76
C ALA A 122 -14.37 -11.19 -16.31
N SER A 123 -13.48 -12.08 -15.89
CA SER A 123 -13.82 -13.40 -15.35
C SER A 123 -12.62 -13.97 -14.58
N THR A 124 -12.88 -14.63 -13.45
CA THR A 124 -11.88 -15.29 -12.59
C THR A 124 -12.05 -16.80 -12.54
N GLY A 125 -12.96 -17.34 -13.37
CA GLY A 125 -13.34 -18.76 -13.39
C GLY A 125 -12.25 -19.68 -13.91
N ASP A 126 -12.62 -20.94 -14.15
CA ASP A 126 -11.68 -21.97 -14.59
C ASP A 126 -10.81 -21.51 -15.78
N LEU A 127 -9.49 -21.70 -15.65
CA LEU A 127 -8.48 -21.36 -16.66
C LEU A 127 -8.33 -19.85 -16.94
N GLN A 128 -8.94 -19.00 -16.13
CA GLN A 128 -8.68 -17.57 -16.18
C GLN A 128 -7.35 -17.24 -15.50
N PRO A 129 -6.73 -16.09 -15.84
CA PRO A 129 -5.50 -15.67 -15.19
C PRO A 129 -5.71 -15.43 -13.68
N ALA A 130 -4.82 -15.97 -12.88
CA ALA A 130 -4.66 -15.67 -11.46
C ALA A 130 -3.20 -15.27 -11.19
N GLY A 131 -2.98 -14.36 -10.24
CA GLY A 131 -1.62 -13.89 -9.95
C GLY A 131 -1.55 -12.54 -9.26
N PRO A 132 -0.33 -12.02 -9.05
CA PRO A 132 -0.14 -10.74 -8.42
C PRO A 132 -0.52 -9.58 -9.35
N VAL A 133 -1.21 -8.59 -8.81
CA VAL A 133 -1.47 -7.29 -9.42
C VAL A 133 -1.04 -6.21 -8.44
N THR A 134 -0.43 -5.14 -8.97
CA THR A 134 -0.05 -3.97 -8.18
C THR A 134 -0.87 -2.77 -8.63
N LEU A 135 -1.52 -2.11 -7.68
CA LEU A 135 -2.09 -0.78 -7.83
C LEU A 135 -1.21 0.24 -7.14
N SER A 136 -0.94 1.37 -7.80
CA SER A 136 0.00 2.39 -7.30
C SER A 136 -0.56 3.79 -7.46
N GLY A 137 -0.40 4.63 -6.44
CA GLY A 137 -0.95 5.97 -6.43
C GLY A 137 -0.55 6.74 -5.18
N GLY A 138 -0.39 8.05 -5.32
CA GLY A 138 -0.05 8.90 -4.18
C GLY A 138 -1.21 8.99 -3.19
N GLY A 139 -1.01 8.52 -1.97
CA GLY A 139 -1.96 8.72 -0.87
C GLY A 139 -3.20 7.83 -0.98
N ILE A 140 -3.04 6.57 -1.38
CA ILE A 140 -4.13 5.59 -1.34
C ILE A 140 -4.62 5.46 0.11
N ARG A 141 -5.94 5.54 0.29
CA ARG A 141 -6.65 5.41 1.58
C ARG A 141 -7.68 4.30 1.58
N LYS A 142 -7.97 3.75 0.41
CA LYS A 142 -9.00 2.74 0.22
C LYS A 142 -8.65 1.84 -0.94
N LEU A 143 -8.76 0.53 -0.73
CA LEU A 143 -8.92 -0.45 -1.81
C LEU A 143 -10.39 -0.83 -1.83
N PHE A 144 -11.06 -0.59 -2.94
CA PHE A 144 -12.47 -0.93 -3.15
C PHE A 144 -12.52 -2.01 -4.22
N TRP A 145 -13.26 -3.08 -4.01
CA TRP A 145 -13.48 -4.09 -5.05
C TRP A 145 -14.95 -4.43 -5.18
N HIS A 146 -15.36 -4.67 -6.41
CA HIS A 146 -16.73 -4.96 -6.80
C HIS A 146 -16.76 -6.18 -7.72
N ASP A 147 -17.60 -7.16 -7.35
CA ASP A 147 -17.89 -8.37 -8.11
C ASP A 147 -19.38 -8.40 -8.48
N PRO A 148 -19.75 -7.79 -9.63
CA PRO A 148 -21.13 -7.76 -10.12
C PRO A 148 -21.56 -9.16 -10.59
N GLY A 149 -21.96 -9.99 -9.64
CA GLY A 149 -22.31 -11.38 -9.88
C GLY A 149 -22.46 -12.25 -8.65
N PHE A 150 -22.05 -11.78 -7.46
CA PHE A 150 -22.02 -12.57 -6.22
C PHE A 150 -21.19 -13.85 -6.38
N ASN A 151 -20.09 -13.76 -7.12
CA ASN A 151 -19.27 -14.90 -7.46
C ASN A 151 -17.99 -14.94 -6.62
N PHE A 152 -17.95 -14.15 -5.54
CA PHE A 152 -16.96 -14.21 -4.47
C PHE A 152 -15.53 -14.25 -5.01
N ALA A 153 -15.20 -13.28 -5.87
CA ALA A 153 -13.87 -13.13 -6.44
C ALA A 153 -12.90 -12.58 -5.36
N PRO A 154 -12.01 -13.41 -4.80
CA PRO A 154 -11.25 -13.06 -3.61
C PRO A 154 -9.87 -12.45 -3.93
N ILE A 155 -9.30 -11.75 -2.96
CA ILE A 155 -7.88 -11.33 -2.97
C ILE A 155 -7.16 -11.81 -1.71
N ASP A 156 -5.84 -11.91 -1.78
CA ASP A 156 -5.02 -12.36 -0.64
C ASP A 156 -3.56 -11.93 -0.79
N ASN A 157 -2.75 -12.17 0.24
CA ASN A 157 -1.30 -11.92 0.28
C ASN A 157 -0.94 -10.50 -0.15
N LEU A 158 -1.59 -9.53 0.49
CA LEU A 158 -1.42 -8.12 0.25
C LEU A 158 -0.04 -7.65 0.73
N THR A 159 0.72 -7.02 -0.15
CA THR A 159 1.94 -6.29 0.17
C THR A 159 1.67 -4.81 -0.01
N ILE A 160 1.68 -4.06 1.09
CA ILE A 160 1.35 -2.64 1.13
C ILE A 160 2.64 -1.86 1.36
N GLU A 161 2.94 -0.94 0.44
CA GLU A 161 4.06 -0.02 0.56
C GLU A 161 3.59 1.32 1.13
N VAL A 162 4.21 1.74 2.23
CA VAL A 162 3.92 3.01 2.91
C VAL A 162 5.02 4.01 2.57
N PRO A 163 4.68 5.22 2.10
CA PRO A 163 5.65 6.25 1.78
C PRO A 163 6.39 6.70 3.04
N GLU A 164 7.62 7.19 2.86
CA GLU A 164 8.38 7.69 4.00
C GLU A 164 7.67 8.84 4.73
N PRO A 165 7.72 8.87 6.07
CA PRO A 165 7.27 10.01 6.82
C PRO A 165 8.05 11.27 6.44
N ALA A 166 7.39 12.26 5.83
CA ALA A 166 7.97 13.56 5.47
C ALA A 166 8.61 14.29 6.66
N ALA A 167 8.26 13.92 7.89
CA ALA A 167 8.87 14.41 9.13
C ALA A 167 10.38 14.17 9.18
N ILE A 168 10.89 13.06 8.62
CA ILE A 168 12.34 12.77 8.60
C ILE A 168 13.06 13.76 7.69
N VAL A 169 12.51 13.99 6.50
CA VAL A 169 13.03 14.97 5.54
C VAL A 169 13.01 16.38 6.14
N LEU A 170 11.90 16.77 6.76
CA LEU A 170 11.77 18.08 7.41
C LEU A 170 12.72 18.25 8.60
N ALA A 171 12.92 17.22 9.43
CA ALA A 171 13.87 17.27 10.53
C ALA A 171 15.31 17.44 10.03
N ALA A 172 15.70 16.70 8.99
CA ALA A 172 17.01 16.83 8.36
C ALA A 172 17.21 18.24 7.77
N LEU A 173 16.23 18.76 7.04
CA LEU A 173 16.27 20.13 6.50
C LEU A 173 16.34 21.19 7.61
N GLY A 174 15.59 21.01 8.70
CA GLY A 174 15.61 21.87 9.87
C GLY A 174 16.99 21.95 10.52
N LEU A 175 17.67 20.81 10.67
CA LEU A 175 19.04 20.74 11.21
C LEU A 175 20.06 21.43 10.29
N VAL A 176 19.95 21.27 8.98
CA VAL A 176 20.81 21.96 8.00
C VAL A 176 20.62 23.48 8.10
N ALA A 177 19.37 23.95 8.17
CA ALA A 177 19.05 25.36 8.32
C ALA A 177 19.62 25.95 9.64
N LEU A 178 19.47 25.23 10.76
CA LEU A 178 20.03 25.62 12.06
C LEU A 178 21.56 25.72 12.02
N GLY A 179 22.24 24.78 11.36
CA GLY A 179 23.69 24.81 11.18
C GLY A 179 24.16 26.03 10.39
N TRP A 180 23.44 26.39 9.32
CA TRP A 180 23.71 27.60 8.53
C TRP A 180 23.53 28.89 9.34
N VAL A 181 22.46 28.99 10.13
CA VAL A 181 22.21 30.16 11.00
C VAL A 181 23.32 30.32 12.04
N ARG A 182 23.76 29.23 12.68
CA ARG A 182 24.87 29.26 13.65
C ARG A 182 26.17 29.74 13.02
N ARG A 183 26.51 29.27 11.82
CA ARG A 183 27.73 29.71 11.10
C ARG A 183 27.71 31.20 10.74
N ARG A 184 26.54 31.77 10.43
CA ARG A 184 26.42 33.21 10.16
C ARG A 184 26.59 34.08 11.39
N ARG A 185 26.20 33.61 12.58
CA ARG A 185 26.36 34.37 13.84
C ARG A 185 27.77 34.30 14.43
N ALA A 186 28.55 33.30 14.05
CA ALA A 186 29.92 33.12 14.51
C ALA A 186 30.97 33.86 13.66
N ARG A 187 30.53 34.61 12.64
CA ARG A 187 31.36 35.49 11.81
C ARG A 187 30.93 36.93 12.05
#